data_AF-A0A5D3JC80-F1
#
_entry.id   AF-A0A5D3JC80-F1
#
_cell.length_a   1.000
_cell.length_b   1.000
_cell.length_c   1.000
_cell.angle_alpha   90.00
_cell.angle_beta   90.00
_cell.angle_gamma   90.00
#
_symmetry.space_group_name_H-M   'P 1'
#
loop_
_entity.id
_entity.type
_entity.pdbx_description
1 polymer ?
#
loop_
_entity_poly.entity_id
_entity_poly.type
_entity_poly.pdbx_seq_one_letter_code
_entity_poly.pdbx_strand_id
1 'polypeptide(L)'
;TRTTLENGGIPHRRGIVIQDPTMQRRTMATFARVWQGVTTPPQWLSFPGCSPVLEQTDGQLGFAGGGAGLWPVARYLALLLGELPRLQDTPEGYGPRGKDFISHVTFPPEIIDAWRQLREDAQLAGALQARTLG
;
A
#
# COMPACT_ATOMS: atom_id res chain seq x y z
N THR A 1 -6.93 -13.49 -9.95
CA THR A 1 -5.62 -13.74 -10.60
C THR A 1 -5.21 -15.19 -10.56
N ARG A 2 -4.96 -15.82 -9.39
CA ARG A 2 -4.56 -17.24 -9.31
C ARG A 2 -5.51 -18.16 -10.07
N THR A 3 -6.80 -18.13 -9.74
CA THR A 3 -7.84 -18.91 -10.43
C THR A 3 -7.86 -18.67 -11.94
N THR A 4 -7.67 -17.42 -12.37
CA THR A 4 -7.60 -17.07 -13.79
C THR A 4 -6.39 -17.71 -14.48
N LEU A 5 -5.21 -17.67 -13.84
CA LEU A 5 -3.99 -18.27 -14.37
C LEU A 5 -4.12 -19.80 -14.44
N GLU A 6 -4.65 -20.42 -13.38
CA GLU A 6 -4.85 -21.87 -13.30
C GLU A 6 -5.90 -22.35 -14.31
N ASN A 7 -7.07 -21.72 -14.37
CA ASN A 7 -8.14 -22.08 -15.32
C ASN A 7 -7.74 -21.83 -16.78
N GLY A 8 -6.90 -20.82 -17.03
CA GLY A 8 -6.37 -20.54 -18.36
C GLY A 8 -5.22 -21.46 -18.77
N GLY A 9 -4.76 -22.37 -17.89
CA GLY A 9 -3.60 -23.20 -18.15
C GLY A 9 -2.31 -22.41 -18.37
N ILE A 10 -2.26 -21.15 -17.89
CA ILE A 10 -1.14 -20.23 -18.14
C ILE A 10 0.00 -20.64 -17.20
N PRO A 11 1.16 -21.10 -17.72
CA PRO A 11 2.30 -21.42 -16.87
C PRO A 11 2.81 -20.14 -16.21
N HIS A 12 2.90 -20.13 -14.88
CA HIS A 12 3.27 -18.94 -14.13
C HIS A 12 4.35 -19.29 -13.11
N ARG A 13 5.61 -19.19 -13.54
CA ARG A 13 6.79 -19.35 -12.66
C ARG A 13 7.26 -18.02 -12.09
N ARG A 14 7.10 -16.94 -12.86
CA ARG A 14 7.47 -15.56 -12.51
C ARG A 14 6.44 -14.60 -13.05
N GLY A 15 6.17 -13.53 -12.31
CA GLY A 15 5.33 -12.44 -12.79
C GLY A 15 5.67 -11.13 -12.09
N ILE A 16 5.29 -10.03 -12.74
CA ILE A 16 5.43 -8.68 -12.18
C ILE A 16 4.04 -8.22 -11.74
N VAL A 17 3.94 -7.77 -10.50
CA VAL A 17 2.72 -7.18 -9.94
C VAL A 17 2.87 -5.67 -10.01
N ILE A 18 2.03 -5.06 -10.83
CA ILE A 18 1.91 -3.60 -10.96
C ILE A 18 0.61 -3.19 -10.31
N GLN A 19 0.70 -2.30 -9.32
CA GLN A 19 -0.43 -1.74 -8.61
C GLN A 19 -0.13 -0.29 -8.26
N ASP A 20 -1.17 0.47 -7.92
CA ASP A 20 -1.04 1.73 -7.18
C ASP A 20 0.04 1.61 -6.08
N PRO A 21 1.06 2.50 -6.06
CA PRO A 21 2.14 2.50 -5.09
C PRO A 21 1.67 2.41 -3.63
N THR A 22 0.55 3.06 -3.28
CA THR A 22 0.02 3.05 -1.91
C THR A 22 -0.49 1.66 -1.50
N MET A 23 -0.99 0.87 -2.45
CA MET A 23 -1.58 -0.46 -2.21
C MET A 23 -0.65 -1.62 -2.61
N GLN A 24 0.52 -1.32 -3.18
CA GLN A 24 1.46 -2.30 -3.70
C GLN A 24 1.90 -3.30 -2.63
N ARG A 25 2.26 -2.82 -1.43
CA ARG A 25 2.71 -3.71 -0.33
C ARG A 25 1.62 -4.69 0.10
N ARG A 26 0.37 -4.22 0.20
CA ARG A 26 -0.78 -5.07 0.55
C ARG A 26 -1.04 -6.10 -0.53
N THR A 27 -0.99 -5.68 -1.80
CA THR A 27 -1.18 -6.59 -2.93
C THR A 27 -0.11 -7.69 -2.96
N MET A 28 1.16 -7.35 -2.74
CA MET A 28 2.23 -8.35 -2.63
C MET A 28 1.99 -9.32 -1.47
N ALA A 29 1.55 -8.84 -0.31
CA ALA A 29 1.21 -9.68 0.83
C ALA A 29 -0.03 -10.57 0.58
N THR A 30 -1.00 -10.11 -0.22
CA THR A 30 -2.12 -10.93 -0.71
C THR A 30 -1.64 -12.04 -1.63
N PHE A 31 -0.72 -11.75 -2.57
CA PHE A 31 -0.15 -12.78 -3.44
C PHE A 31 0.62 -13.83 -2.63
N ALA A 32 1.42 -13.40 -1.65
CA ALA A 32 2.09 -14.32 -0.72
C ALA A 32 1.10 -15.21 0.03
N ARG A 33 -0.01 -14.64 0.53
CA ARG A 33 -1.07 -15.38 1.23
C ARG A 33 -1.72 -16.43 0.33
N VAL A 34 -2.09 -16.04 -0.88
CA VAL A 34 -2.78 -16.90 -1.85
C VAL A 34 -1.92 -18.09 -2.27
N TRP A 35 -0.60 -17.94 -2.29
CA TRP A 35 0.35 -19.00 -2.66
C TRP A 35 0.98 -19.72 -1.46
N GLN A 36 0.54 -19.42 -0.24
CA GLN A 36 1.03 -20.08 0.97
C GLN A 36 0.71 -21.58 0.93
N GLY A 37 1.68 -22.42 1.30
CA GLY A 37 1.54 -23.87 1.33
C GLY A 37 1.70 -24.58 -0.02
N VAL A 38 1.93 -23.86 -1.12
CA VAL A 38 2.28 -24.47 -2.41
C VAL A 38 3.76 -24.85 -2.41
N THR A 39 4.08 -26.09 -2.82
CA THR A 39 5.45 -26.64 -2.78
C THR A 39 6.47 -25.80 -3.56
N THR A 40 6.06 -25.30 -4.72
CA THR A 40 6.91 -24.48 -5.59
C THR A 40 6.10 -23.26 -6.05
N PRO A 41 5.94 -22.23 -5.19
CA PRO A 41 5.09 -21.09 -5.52
C PRO A 41 5.75 -20.24 -6.61
N PRO A 42 4.96 -19.55 -7.45
CA PRO A 42 5.48 -18.57 -8.41
C PRO A 42 6.22 -17.43 -7.70
N GLN A 43 7.27 -16.92 -8.33
CA GLN A 43 7.96 -15.72 -7.85
C GLN A 43 7.26 -14.46 -8.39
N TRP A 44 6.79 -13.61 -7.49
CA TRP A 44 6.17 -12.33 -7.82
C TRP A 44 7.13 -11.18 -7.53
N LEU A 45 7.37 -10.33 -8.53
CA LEU A 45 8.21 -9.14 -8.43
C LEU A 45 7.30 -7.91 -8.30
N SER A 46 7.66 -6.99 -7.41
CA SER A 46 6.91 -5.76 -7.18
C SER A 46 7.40 -4.64 -8.08
N PHE A 47 6.50 -4.01 -8.84
CA PHE A 47 6.84 -2.86 -9.69
C PHE A 47 5.67 -1.86 -9.73
N PRO A 48 5.56 -0.94 -8.75
CA PRO A 48 4.46 0.04 -8.71
C PRO A 48 4.55 1.15 -9.77
N GLY A 49 5.62 1.17 -10.58
CA GLY A 49 5.86 2.18 -11.62
C GLY A 49 6.48 3.47 -11.11
N CYS A 50 6.14 3.92 -9.89
CA CYS A 50 6.76 5.08 -9.26
C CYS A 50 6.87 4.93 -7.73
N SER A 51 7.65 5.81 -7.11
CA SER A 51 7.70 6.00 -5.65
C SER A 51 7.36 7.47 -5.36
N PRO A 52 6.09 7.79 -5.07
CA PRO A 52 5.68 9.17 -4.87
C PRO A 52 6.41 9.79 -3.67
N VAL A 53 6.95 11.00 -3.88
CA VAL A 53 7.61 11.79 -2.83
C VAL A 53 6.89 13.13 -2.75
N LEU A 54 6.52 13.54 -1.53
CA LEU A 54 5.99 14.87 -1.29
C LEU A 54 7.13 15.82 -0.90
N GLU A 55 7.08 17.04 -1.43
CA GLU A 55 8.00 18.14 -1.12
C GLU A 55 7.22 19.42 -0.85
N GLN A 56 7.80 20.31 -0.05
CA GLN A 56 7.30 21.68 0.07
C GLN A 56 8.07 22.57 -0.91
N THR A 57 7.32 23.23 -1.79
CA THR A 57 7.83 24.21 -2.74
C THR A 57 6.96 25.45 -2.64
N ASP A 58 7.57 26.63 -2.44
CA ASP A 58 6.88 27.92 -2.25
C ASP A 58 5.78 27.90 -1.16
N GLY A 59 6.02 27.16 -0.08
CA GLY A 59 5.07 27.01 1.03
C GLY A 59 3.84 26.16 0.72
N GLN A 60 3.82 25.45 -0.41
CA GLN A 60 2.77 24.50 -0.79
C GLN A 60 3.33 23.08 -0.82
N LEU A 61 2.53 22.12 -0.32
CA LEU A 61 2.87 20.71 -0.37
C LEU A 61 2.46 20.13 -1.73
N GLY A 62 3.41 19.56 -2.46
CA GLY A 62 3.23 18.97 -3.78
C GLY A 62 4.06 17.70 -3.98
N PHE A 63 3.93 17.06 -5.14
CA PHE A 63 4.78 15.92 -5.50
C PHE A 63 6.07 16.39 -6.15
N ALA A 64 7.19 15.79 -5.75
CA ALA A 64 8.48 16.03 -6.35
C ALA A 64 8.48 15.62 -7.84
N GLY A 65 9.02 16.50 -8.70
CA GLY A 65 9.02 16.29 -10.15
C GLY A 65 7.66 16.55 -10.83
N GLY A 66 6.67 17.07 -10.09
CA GLY A 66 5.34 17.40 -10.61
C GLY A 66 4.30 16.31 -10.32
N GLY A 67 3.03 16.72 -10.24
CA GLY A 67 1.90 15.85 -9.88
C GLY A 67 1.11 15.26 -11.05
N ALA A 68 1.59 15.37 -12.29
CA ALA A 68 0.84 14.92 -13.46
C ALA A 68 0.61 13.40 -13.41
N GLY A 69 -0.66 12.99 -13.46
CA GLY A 69 -1.06 11.58 -13.36
C GLY A 69 -1.01 11.00 -11.95
N LEU A 70 -0.68 11.80 -10.93
CA LEU A 70 -0.75 11.41 -9.52
C LEU A 70 -2.06 11.90 -8.88
N TRP A 71 -2.38 11.37 -7.70
CA TRP A 71 -3.55 11.78 -6.93
C TRP A 71 -3.42 13.23 -6.46
N PRO A 72 -4.52 13.91 -6.12
CA PRO A 72 -4.45 15.03 -5.21
C PRO A 72 -3.71 14.62 -3.91
N VAL A 73 -2.85 15.49 -3.39
CA VAL A 73 -2.02 15.20 -2.19
C VAL A 73 -2.88 14.68 -1.03
N ALA A 74 -4.04 15.28 -0.80
CA ALA A 74 -4.98 14.85 0.23
C ALA A 74 -5.46 13.40 0.03
N ARG A 75 -5.75 13.01 -1.21
CA ARG A 75 -6.16 11.64 -1.54
C ARG A 75 -5.01 10.65 -1.34
N TYR A 76 -3.80 11.00 -1.74
CA TYR A 76 -2.61 10.17 -1.53
C TYR A 76 -2.36 9.91 -0.04
N LEU A 77 -2.40 10.95 0.79
CA LEU A 77 -2.22 10.83 2.23
C LEU A 77 -3.32 9.99 2.89
N ALA A 78 -4.58 10.18 2.50
CA ALA A 78 -5.70 9.38 2.99
C ALA A 78 -5.53 7.89 2.65
N LEU A 79 -5.05 7.57 1.44
CA LEU A 79 -4.72 6.19 1.05
C LEU A 79 -3.57 5.64 1.90
N LEU A 80 -2.46 6.37 2.00
CA LEU A 80 -1.28 5.95 2.76
C LEU A 80 -1.60 5.70 4.24
N LEU A 81 -2.31 6.64 4.90
CA LEU A 81 -2.71 6.50 6.29
C LEU A 81 -3.65 5.31 6.52
N GLY A 82 -4.52 5.01 5.55
CA GLY A 82 -5.47 3.90 5.62
C GLY A 82 -4.84 2.52 5.40
N GLU A 83 -3.67 2.44 4.75
CA GLU A 83 -3.02 1.16 4.46
C GLU A 83 -2.27 0.57 5.66
N LEU A 84 -1.66 1.40 6.52
CA LEU A 84 -0.89 0.87 7.65
C LEU A 84 -1.74 0.01 8.61
N PRO A 85 -2.93 0.45 9.07
CA PRO A 85 -3.78 -0.39 9.92
C PRO A 85 -4.22 -1.69 9.27
N ARG A 86 -4.40 -1.70 7.94
CA ARG A 86 -4.74 -2.93 7.20
C ARG A 86 -3.57 -3.89 7.15
N LEU A 87 -2.35 -3.38 6.99
CA LEU A 87 -1.15 -4.19 6.87
C LEU A 87 -0.64 -4.74 8.21
N GLN A 88 -0.91 -4.04 9.32
CA GLN A 88 -0.51 -4.50 10.65
C GLN A 88 -1.22 -5.81 11.01
N ASP A 89 -0.50 -6.70 11.68
CA ASP A 89 -1.02 -7.99 12.12
C ASP A 89 -1.64 -7.89 13.53
N THR A 90 -2.73 -7.13 13.59
CA THR A 90 -3.58 -6.94 14.78
C THR A 90 -4.96 -7.57 14.55
N PRO A 91 -5.82 -7.70 15.58
CA PRO A 91 -7.18 -8.23 15.41
C PRO A 91 -8.04 -7.50 14.36
N GLU A 92 -7.81 -6.20 14.16
CA GLU A 92 -8.51 -5.37 13.17
C GLU A 92 -7.85 -5.39 11.79
N GLY A 93 -6.58 -5.79 11.74
CA GLY A 93 -5.74 -5.81 10.56
C GLY A 93 -6.02 -6.98 9.62
N TYR A 94 -5.34 -7.02 8.48
CA TYR A 94 -5.61 -8.02 7.44
C TYR A 94 -4.69 -9.25 7.55
N GLY A 95 -3.71 -9.22 8.47
CA GLY A 95 -2.82 -10.34 8.72
C GLY A 95 -3.50 -11.52 9.42
N PRO A 96 -2.76 -12.63 9.65
CA PRO A 96 -3.29 -13.85 10.25
C PRO A 96 -3.92 -13.69 11.64
N ARG A 97 -3.54 -12.66 12.40
CA ARG A 97 -4.13 -12.37 13.73
C ARG A 97 -5.46 -11.63 13.65
N GLY A 98 -5.82 -11.11 12.48
CA GLY A 98 -7.06 -10.39 12.23
C GLY A 98 -7.90 -11.10 11.17
N LYS A 99 -8.06 -10.45 10.01
CA LYS A 99 -8.93 -10.94 8.92
C LYS A 99 -8.30 -12.03 8.05
N ASP A 100 -7.00 -12.27 8.19
CA ASP A 100 -6.29 -13.37 7.51
C ASP A 100 -6.32 -13.31 5.96
N PHE A 101 -6.47 -12.10 5.42
CA PHE A 101 -6.49 -11.82 3.98
C PHE A 101 -5.11 -11.67 3.36
N ILE A 102 -4.09 -11.36 4.16
CA ILE A 102 -2.71 -11.20 3.72
C ILE A 102 -1.75 -11.99 4.62
N SER A 103 -0.56 -12.31 4.11
CA SER A 103 0.51 -12.85 4.96
C SER A 103 0.96 -11.80 5.97
N HIS A 104 1.51 -12.26 7.10
CA HIS A 104 2.11 -11.38 8.11
C HIS A 104 3.11 -10.41 7.46
N VAL A 105 3.01 -9.13 7.83
CA VAL A 105 3.93 -8.08 7.38
C VAL A 105 4.70 -7.54 8.58
N THR A 106 6.02 -7.66 8.53
CA THR A 106 6.91 -7.02 9.50
C THR A 106 7.14 -5.55 9.12
N PHE A 107 7.08 -4.68 10.13
CA PHE A 107 7.28 -3.25 10.00
C PHE A 107 8.56 -2.81 10.71
N PRO A 108 9.44 -2.05 10.02
CA PRO A 108 10.50 -1.32 10.71
C PRO A 108 9.90 -0.30 11.69
N PRO A 109 10.47 -0.13 12.91
CA PRO A 109 9.96 0.82 13.91
C PRO A 109 9.78 2.24 13.36
N GLU A 110 10.71 2.71 12.54
CA GLU A 110 10.69 4.04 11.93
C GLU A 110 9.46 4.28 11.03
N ILE A 111 8.90 3.22 10.43
CA ILE A 111 7.69 3.32 9.60
C ILE A 111 6.45 3.48 10.49
N ILE A 112 6.42 2.80 11.64
CA ILE A 112 5.34 2.93 12.62
C ILE A 112 5.35 4.34 13.21
N ASP A 113 6.54 4.84 13.56
CA ASP A 113 6.71 6.18 14.12
C ASP A 113 6.34 7.27 13.10
N ALA A 114 6.80 7.15 11.85
CA ALA A 114 6.43 8.09 10.78
C ALA A 114 4.91 8.13 10.54
N TRP A 115 4.25 6.97 10.52
CA TRP A 115 2.79 6.93 10.41
C TRP A 115 2.08 7.54 11.60
N ARG A 116 2.58 7.31 12.82
CA ARG A 116 2.01 7.91 14.04
C ARG A 116 2.11 9.43 13.99
N GLN A 117 3.28 9.96 13.63
CA GLN A 117 3.50 11.40 13.45
C GLN A 117 2.50 11.99 12.44
N LEU A 118 2.34 11.37 11.27
CA LEU A 118 1.39 11.83 10.26
C LEU A 118 -0.06 11.78 10.73
N ARG A 119 -0.46 10.75 11.49
CA ARG A 119 -1.82 10.61 12.00
C ARG A 119 -2.15 11.64 13.08
N GLU A 120 -1.17 11.99 13.91
CA GLU A 120 -1.32 12.89 15.06
C GLU A 120 -1.07 14.36 14.69
N ASP A 121 -0.66 14.64 13.45
CA ASP A 121 -0.52 15.99 12.93
C ASP A 121 -1.89 16.66 12.74
N ALA A 122 -2.21 17.58 13.64
CA ALA A 122 -3.47 18.32 13.64
C ALA A 122 -3.63 19.23 12.39
N GLN A 123 -2.53 19.76 11.84
CA GLN A 123 -2.58 20.58 10.63
C GLN A 123 -2.90 19.72 9.41
N LEU A 124 -2.28 18.53 9.34
CA LEU A 124 -2.56 17.55 8.29
C LEU A 124 -4.00 17.02 8.39
N ALA A 125 -4.45 16.67 9.59
CA ALA A 125 -5.82 16.20 9.82
C ALA A 125 -6.87 17.25 9.39
N GLY A 126 -6.65 18.51 9.75
CA GLY A 126 -7.51 19.63 9.32
C GLY A 126 -7.51 19.82 7.80
N ALA A 127 -6.35 19.74 7.15
CA ALA A 127 -6.22 19.87 5.69
C ALA A 127 -6.91 18.72 4.92
N LEU A 128 -6.88 17.50 5.45
CA LEU A 128 -7.57 16.34 4.86
C LEU A 128 -9.09 16.43 5.00
N GLN A 129 -9.60 16.88 6.14
CA GLN A 129 -11.03 17.04 6.38
C GLN A 129 -11.64 18.18 5.54
N ALA A 130 -10.96 19.34 5.48
CA ALA A 130 -11.42 20.51 4.72
C ALA A 130 -11.56 20.25 3.21
N ARG A 131 -10.78 19.31 2.66
CA ARG A 131 -10.79 18.96 1.22
C ARG A 131 -11.66 17.75 0.88
N THR A 132 -12.26 17.08 1.87
CA THR A 132 -13.23 15.99 1.65
C THR A 132 -14.67 16.52 1.51
N LEU A 133 -14.90 17.78 1.91
CA LEU A 133 -16.20 18.47 1.88
C LEU A 133 -16.33 19.49 0.73
N GLY A 134 -15.39 19.48 -0.23
CA GLY A 134 -15.35 20.39 -1.38
C GLY A 134 -15.43 19.65 -2.71
#